data_AF-A0A9P1DJR7-F1
#
_entry.id   AF-A0A9P1DJR7-F1
#
_cell.length_a   1.000
_cell.length_b   1.000
_cell.length_c   1.000
_cell.angle_alpha   90.00
_cell.angle_beta   90.00
_cell.angle_gamma   90.00
#
_symmetry.space_group_name_H-M   'P 1'
#
loop_
_entity.id
_entity.type
_entity.pdbx_description
1 polymer ?
#
loop_
_entity_poly.entity_id
_entity_poly.type
_entity_poly.pdbx_seq_one_letter_code
_entity_poly.pdbx_strand_id
1 'polypeptide(L)'
;MKSLEFSGRFDALDGLRYFASLQVVLSHQSEIFVPFLWGSIWTQLFFLLSGFVLAYAEMVRPKSSAGQLTQLQYTWRRLKKIYPPYLLTIFISMIQISHSAFEWKTLILNLLLLQAWIPMVNESNPLKLEASTTSWVGVSWFLSALLLYWQFLRPAARFCQRMSMKLALLSLLCLWLWTAVMLYIWMNVHLVSGYFMMVVLHEGPLGYVHVFLSGVVLARVFLLLVYMDAHTGEAPDADTERLTLRSDRDQMQLPFIFKFGTSIALVCYLPLFWIPVRYDSPVLAVCHNGGLLPMMCLLLLCCSLETDLLASCLGSAPAKVLGRISYCQYIIQGNVWLLMLQHLQENFWMFLPVFLVLLGIIAYVMEWLVSAVVDWMLHDPLKQPAPLVLSESTDESSSEELRSTTDLWVCGL
;
A
#
# COMPACT_ATOMS: atom_id res chain seq x y z
N MET A 1 32.41 -8.78 12.89
CA MET A 1 31.13 -8.77 12.15
C MET A 1 30.02 -8.98 13.15
N LYS A 2 29.08 -8.04 13.28
CA LYS A 2 27.85 -8.27 14.04
C LYS A 2 27.01 -9.28 13.26
N SER A 3 26.56 -10.36 13.89
CA SER A 3 25.51 -11.20 13.31
C SER A 3 24.27 -10.31 13.15
N LEU A 4 23.92 -10.01 11.90
CA LEU A 4 22.68 -9.30 11.57
C LEU A 4 21.53 -10.27 11.82
N GLU A 5 20.98 -10.26 13.04
CA GLU A 5 19.69 -10.89 13.31
C GLU A 5 18.64 -10.20 12.45
N PHE A 6 18.04 -10.98 11.53
CA PHE A 6 16.97 -10.47 10.69
C PHE A 6 15.72 -10.30 11.55
N SER A 7 15.40 -9.05 11.88
CA SER A 7 14.26 -8.70 12.75
C SER A 7 12.89 -8.93 12.11
N GLY A 8 12.82 -9.54 10.92
CA GLY A 8 11.57 -9.68 10.16
C GLY A 8 11.03 -8.35 9.62
N ARG A 9 11.74 -7.24 9.85
CA ARG A 9 11.27 -5.89 9.58
C ARG A 9 11.81 -5.40 8.23
N PHE A 10 10.90 -4.92 7.39
CA PHE A 10 11.24 -4.38 6.07
C PHE A 10 11.43 -2.86 6.13
N ASP A 11 12.54 -2.42 6.72
CA ASP A 11 12.76 -1.00 6.98
C ASP A 11 12.83 -0.16 5.70
N ALA A 12 13.45 -0.68 4.64
CA ALA A 12 13.47 -0.01 3.34
C ALA A 12 12.08 0.19 2.71
N LEU A 13 11.09 -0.62 3.08
CA LEU A 13 9.72 -0.47 2.56
C LEU A 13 9.00 0.72 3.17
N ASP A 14 9.34 1.14 4.39
CA ASP A 14 8.80 2.36 4.99
C ASP A 14 9.24 3.60 4.21
N GLY A 15 10.53 3.69 3.87
CA GLY A 15 11.05 4.77 3.02
C GLY A 15 10.44 4.76 1.63
N LEU A 16 10.32 3.57 1.02
CA LEU A 16 9.69 3.40 -0.29
C LEU A 16 8.23 3.86 -0.28
N ARG A 17 7.48 3.54 0.78
CA ARG A 17 6.08 3.95 0.96
C ARG A 17 5.94 5.47 1.03
N TYR A 18 6.82 6.14 1.77
CA TYR A 18 6.84 7.61 1.80
C TYR A 18 7.17 8.21 0.44
N PHE A 19 8.17 7.67 -0.26
CA PHE A 19 8.51 8.14 -1.60
C PHE A 19 7.31 8.01 -2.55
N ALA A 20 6.62 6.87 -2.52
CA ALA A 20 5.41 6.64 -3.29
C ALA A 20 4.28 7.60 -2.93
N SER A 21 4.05 7.88 -1.64
CA SER A 21 2.99 8.80 -1.21
C SER A 21 3.29 10.22 -1.68
N LEU A 22 4.55 10.67 -1.61
CA LEU A 22 4.96 11.97 -2.11
C LEU A 22 4.75 12.09 -3.63
N GLN A 23 5.05 11.04 -4.39
CA GLN A 23 4.79 11.03 -5.84
C GLN A 23 3.29 11.18 -6.15
N VAL A 24 2.43 10.46 -5.43
CA VAL A 24 0.97 10.62 -5.60
C VAL A 24 0.54 12.04 -5.20
N VAL A 25 1.11 12.60 -4.13
CA VAL A 25 0.83 13.98 -3.71
C VAL A 25 1.13 15.00 -4.80
N LEU A 26 2.29 14.87 -5.43
CA LEU A 26 2.69 15.73 -6.55
C LEU A 26 1.78 15.52 -7.76
N SER A 27 1.30 14.29 -8.00
CA SER A 27 0.40 14.01 -9.12
C SER A 27 -0.96 14.67 -9.01
N HIS A 28 -1.49 14.85 -7.81
CA HIS A 28 -2.73 15.61 -7.63
C HIS A 28 -2.55 17.11 -7.92
N GLN A 29 -1.30 17.58 -8.03
CA GLN A 29 -0.98 18.96 -8.43
C GLN A 29 -0.71 19.08 -9.94
N SER A 30 -1.00 18.04 -10.72
CA SER A 30 -0.69 18.00 -12.15
C SER A 30 -1.49 19.01 -12.98
N GLU A 31 -2.59 19.55 -12.46
CA GLU A 31 -3.30 20.67 -13.09
C GLU A 31 -2.38 21.89 -13.30
N ILE A 32 -1.39 22.04 -12.42
CA ILE A 32 -0.38 23.10 -12.51
C ILE A 32 0.89 22.59 -13.19
N PHE A 33 1.24 21.30 -13.07
CA PHE A 33 2.44 20.73 -13.69
C PHE A 33 2.24 19.31 -14.24
N VAL A 34 1.99 19.23 -15.55
CA VAL A 34 1.68 17.99 -16.30
C VAL A 34 2.66 16.82 -16.06
N PRO A 35 3.99 17.01 -15.97
CA PRO A 35 4.92 15.90 -15.73
C PRO A 35 4.68 15.12 -14.43
N PHE A 36 4.01 15.71 -13.43
CA PHE A 36 3.67 15.00 -12.20
C PHE A 36 2.55 13.99 -12.36
N LEU A 37 1.86 13.93 -13.50
CA LEU A 37 0.76 12.99 -13.71
C LEU A 37 1.20 11.52 -13.56
N TRP A 38 2.47 11.22 -13.87
CA TRP A 38 3.08 9.91 -13.62
C TRP A 38 3.11 9.53 -12.15
N GLY A 39 3.08 10.48 -11.22
CA GLY A 39 3.02 10.17 -9.79
C GLY A 39 1.78 9.33 -9.41
N SER A 40 0.69 9.42 -10.18
CA SER A 40 -0.53 8.62 -9.97
C SER A 40 -0.27 7.10 -10.04
N ILE A 41 0.70 6.66 -10.87
CA ILE A 41 1.02 5.24 -11.05
C ILE A 41 1.50 4.59 -9.74
N TRP A 42 2.05 5.38 -8.81
CA TRP A 42 2.53 4.90 -7.51
C TRP A 42 1.40 4.44 -6.60
N THR A 43 0.14 4.75 -6.92
CA THR A 43 -1.02 4.17 -6.24
C THR A 43 -1.04 2.64 -6.33
N GLN A 44 -0.59 2.08 -7.46
CA GLN A 44 -0.44 0.63 -7.63
C GLN A 44 0.59 0.02 -6.69
N LEU A 45 1.64 0.77 -6.35
CA LEU A 45 2.64 0.28 -5.42
C LEU A 45 2.02 0.04 -4.04
N PHE A 46 1.06 0.86 -3.59
CA PHE A 46 0.35 0.61 -2.33
C PHE A 46 -0.48 -0.67 -2.38
N PHE A 47 -1.15 -0.96 -3.50
CA PHE A 47 -1.86 -2.24 -3.67
C PHE A 47 -0.91 -3.44 -3.68
N LEU A 48 0.21 -3.33 -4.41
CA LEU A 48 1.23 -4.37 -4.48
C LEU A 48 1.89 -4.60 -3.11
N LEU A 49 2.29 -3.52 -2.43
CA LEU A 49 2.88 -3.52 -1.10
C LEU A 49 1.91 -4.12 -0.07
N SER A 50 0.63 -3.74 -0.14
CA SER A 50 -0.44 -4.33 0.69
C SER A 50 -0.57 -5.83 0.43
N GLY A 51 -0.59 -6.29 -0.82
CA GLY A 51 -0.61 -7.72 -1.10
C GLY A 51 0.62 -8.44 -0.52
N PHE A 52 1.80 -7.85 -0.70
CA PHE A 52 3.09 -8.40 -0.31
C PHE A 52 3.25 -8.53 1.21
N VAL A 53 3.20 -7.43 1.95
CA VAL A 53 3.46 -7.42 3.40
C VAL A 53 2.47 -8.32 4.13
N LEU A 54 1.21 -8.31 3.68
CA LEU A 54 0.13 -9.01 4.36
C LEU A 54 0.13 -10.51 4.08
N ALA A 55 0.42 -10.90 2.85
CA ALA A 55 0.62 -12.30 2.52
C ALA A 55 1.86 -12.83 3.21
N TYR A 56 2.97 -12.09 3.20
CA TYR A 56 4.19 -12.46 3.91
C TYR A 56 3.90 -12.74 5.39
N ALA A 57 3.25 -11.80 6.09
CA ALA A 57 2.89 -11.96 7.50
C ALA A 57 2.01 -13.18 7.78
N GLU A 58 1.07 -13.51 6.88
CA GLU A 58 0.24 -14.72 6.99
C GLU A 58 1.04 -16.00 6.71
N MET A 59 2.02 -15.95 5.81
CA MET A 59 2.83 -17.09 5.38
C MET A 59 3.95 -17.46 6.35
N VAL A 60 4.52 -16.48 7.07
CA VAL A 60 5.55 -16.75 8.09
C VAL A 60 4.95 -17.15 9.45
N ARG A 61 3.64 -17.01 9.62
CA ARG A 61 2.98 -17.26 10.90
C ARG A 61 3.04 -18.76 11.24
N PRO A 62 3.53 -19.14 12.45
CA PRO A 62 3.54 -20.54 12.87
C PRO A 62 2.12 -21.13 12.93
N LYS A 63 1.96 -22.35 12.41
CA LYS A 63 0.68 -23.08 12.42
C LYS A 63 0.15 -23.37 13.82
N SER A 64 1.07 -23.59 14.77
CA SER A 64 0.77 -23.88 16.17
C SER A 64 0.26 -22.67 16.96
N SER A 65 0.25 -21.46 16.37
CA SER A 65 -0.24 -20.26 17.06
C SER A 65 -1.76 -20.35 17.29
N ALA A 66 -2.13 -20.83 18.48
CA ALA A 66 -3.50 -20.98 18.95
C ALA A 66 -4.25 -19.64 18.83
N GLY A 67 -5.21 -19.59 17.90
CA GLY A 67 -6.00 -18.40 17.61
C GLY A 67 -5.79 -17.88 16.18
N GLN A 68 -6.25 -18.64 15.18
CA GLN A 68 -6.51 -18.06 13.88
C GLN A 68 -7.60 -17.00 14.06
N LEU A 69 -7.22 -15.72 14.00
CA LEU A 69 -8.17 -14.61 13.95
C LEU A 69 -9.16 -14.89 12.82
N THR A 70 -10.43 -14.55 12.91
CA THR A 70 -11.31 -14.65 11.74
C THR A 70 -10.94 -13.59 10.69
N GLN A 71 -11.41 -13.75 9.45
CA GLN A 71 -11.20 -12.74 8.40
C GLN A 71 -11.81 -11.39 8.78
N LEU A 72 -12.97 -11.40 9.45
CA LEU A 72 -13.60 -10.19 9.97
C LEU A 72 -12.78 -9.53 11.07
N GLN A 73 -12.23 -10.31 12.02
CA GLN A 73 -11.34 -9.78 13.05
C GLN A 73 -10.07 -9.16 12.46
N TYR A 74 -9.53 -9.78 11.41
CA TYR A 74 -8.40 -9.25 10.67
C TYR A 74 -8.72 -7.88 10.04
N THR A 75 -9.83 -7.80 9.29
CA THR A 75 -10.30 -6.56 8.68
C THR A 75 -10.57 -5.49 9.75
N TRP A 76 -11.23 -5.85 10.84
CA TRP A 76 -11.53 -4.92 11.94
C TRP A 76 -10.29 -4.30 12.57
N ARG A 77 -9.23 -5.10 12.79
CA ARG A 77 -7.95 -4.59 13.32
C ARG A 77 -7.33 -3.54 12.41
N ARG A 78 -7.45 -3.69 11.08
CA ARG A 78 -6.99 -2.70 10.11
C ARG A 78 -7.83 -1.43 10.15
N LEU A 79 -9.15 -1.60 10.15
CA LEU A 79 -10.08 -0.47 10.19
C LEU A 79 -9.84 0.41 11.42
N LYS A 80 -9.57 -0.19 12.60
CA LYS A 80 -9.20 0.56 13.81
C LYS A 80 -8.01 1.51 13.63
N LYS A 81 -7.07 1.17 12.75
CA LYS A 81 -5.88 1.99 12.49
C LYS A 81 -6.14 3.07 11.44
N ILE A 82 -6.89 2.72 10.40
CA ILE A 82 -7.16 3.57 9.23
C ILE A 82 -8.23 4.62 9.55
N TYR A 83 -9.28 4.24 10.28
CA TYR A 83 -10.44 5.09 10.51
C TYR A 83 -10.13 6.37 11.28
N PRO A 84 -9.34 6.38 12.37
CA PRO A 84 -9.13 7.60 13.13
C PRO A 84 -8.61 8.79 12.28
N PRO A 85 -7.51 8.64 11.50
CA PRO A 85 -7.08 9.74 10.66
C PRO A 85 -8.07 9.97 9.49
N TYR A 86 -8.64 8.92 8.90
CA TYR A 86 -9.62 9.07 7.82
C TYR A 86 -10.85 9.90 8.23
N LEU A 87 -11.41 9.63 9.40
CA LEU A 87 -12.54 10.38 9.97
C LEU A 87 -12.16 11.82 10.31
N LEU A 88 -10.93 12.04 10.79
CA LEU A 88 -10.42 13.39 11.00
C LEU A 88 -10.33 14.16 9.68
N THR A 89 -9.87 13.53 8.61
CA THR A 89 -9.86 14.13 7.27
C THR A 89 -11.27 14.47 6.79
N ILE A 90 -12.24 13.56 6.94
CA ILE A 90 -13.67 13.85 6.64
C ILE A 90 -14.17 15.05 7.44
N PHE A 91 -13.86 15.11 8.73
CA PHE A 91 -14.28 16.22 9.60
C PHE A 91 -13.68 17.56 9.15
N ILE A 92 -12.41 17.59 8.78
CA ILE A 92 -11.77 18.79 8.22
C ILE A 92 -12.42 19.19 6.90
N SER A 93 -12.69 18.23 5.99
CA SER A 93 -13.41 18.48 4.73
C SER A 93 -14.81 19.05 4.96
N MET A 94 -15.51 18.61 6.02
CA MET A 94 -16.84 19.11 6.40
C MET A 94 -16.83 20.61 6.75
N ILE A 95 -15.72 21.10 7.31
CA ILE A 95 -15.58 22.51 7.73
C ILE A 95 -15.05 23.38 6.58
N GLN A 96 -14.20 22.83 5.70
CA GLN A 96 -13.52 23.60 4.66
C GLN A 96 -14.39 23.95 3.46
N ILE A 97 -15.39 23.13 3.13
CA ILE A 97 -16.15 23.25 1.88
C ILE A 97 -17.66 23.22 2.19
N SER A 98 -18.45 23.98 1.45
CA SER A 98 -19.91 23.88 1.48
C SER A 98 -20.37 22.63 0.73
N HIS A 99 -21.19 21.80 1.37
CA HIS A 99 -21.67 20.53 0.80
C HIS A 99 -23.10 20.62 0.28
N SER A 100 -23.30 20.17 -0.94
CA SER A 100 -24.59 19.97 -1.62
C SER A 100 -25.37 18.79 -1.05
N ALA A 101 -26.68 18.72 -1.33
CA ALA A 101 -27.52 17.59 -0.94
C ALA A 101 -27.04 16.25 -1.53
N PHE A 102 -26.36 16.26 -2.67
CA PHE A 102 -25.79 15.06 -3.28
C PHE A 102 -24.57 14.57 -2.48
N GLU A 103 -23.67 15.47 -2.08
CA GLU A 103 -22.48 15.13 -1.29
C GLU A 103 -22.85 14.57 0.09
N TRP A 104 -23.91 15.08 0.73
CA TRP A 104 -24.41 14.48 1.97
C TRP A 104 -24.87 13.01 1.79
N LYS A 105 -25.35 12.63 0.60
CA LYS A 105 -25.67 11.22 0.30
C LYS A 105 -24.39 10.40 0.13
N THR A 106 -23.36 10.97 -0.50
CA THR A 106 -22.07 10.28 -0.73
C THR A 106 -21.27 10.12 0.56
N LEU A 107 -21.55 10.92 1.59
CA LEU A 107 -20.91 10.81 2.90
C LEU A 107 -21.09 9.42 3.51
N ILE A 108 -22.28 8.82 3.38
CA ILE A 108 -22.55 7.48 3.92
C ILE A 108 -21.63 6.45 3.25
N LEU A 109 -21.42 6.54 1.94
CA LEU A 109 -20.50 5.64 1.24
C LEU A 109 -19.05 5.86 1.67
N ASN A 110 -18.63 7.12 1.86
CA ASN A 110 -17.28 7.43 2.35
C ASN A 110 -17.07 6.88 3.78
N LEU A 111 -18.03 7.11 4.69
CA LEU A 111 -17.99 6.58 6.06
C LEU A 111 -17.93 5.05 6.12
N LEU A 112 -18.42 4.35 5.09
CA LEU A 112 -18.38 2.90 4.97
C LEU A 112 -17.21 2.38 4.12
N LEU A 113 -16.38 3.26 3.55
CA LEU A 113 -15.34 2.93 2.56
C LEU A 113 -15.91 2.17 1.33
N LEU A 114 -17.05 2.62 0.82
CA LEU A 114 -17.75 2.06 -0.35
C LEU A 114 -17.77 3.01 -1.56
N GLN A 115 -17.07 4.13 -1.50
CA GLN A 115 -17.09 5.16 -2.56
C GLN A 115 -16.59 4.66 -3.92
N ALA A 116 -15.68 3.68 -3.96
CA ALA A 116 -15.20 3.11 -5.22
C ALA A 116 -16.06 1.94 -5.77
N TRP A 117 -17.11 1.54 -5.06
CA TRP A 117 -17.91 0.35 -5.40
C TRP A 117 -19.14 0.70 -6.23
N ILE A 118 -19.69 1.89 -6.00
CA ILE A 118 -20.95 2.33 -6.59
C ILE A 118 -20.66 3.61 -7.37
N PRO A 119 -20.69 3.59 -8.72
CA PRO A 119 -20.53 4.80 -9.52
C PRO A 119 -21.78 5.68 -9.34
N MET A 120 -21.71 6.69 -8.47
CA MET A 120 -22.77 7.67 -8.32
C MET A 120 -22.43 8.93 -9.09
N VAL A 121 -23.38 9.40 -9.89
CA VAL A 121 -23.25 10.60 -10.73
C VAL A 121 -24.25 11.63 -10.27
N ASN A 122 -23.80 12.88 -10.15
CA ASN A 122 -24.68 14.00 -9.94
C ASN A 122 -25.31 14.41 -11.29
N GLU A 123 -26.59 14.13 -11.46
CA GLU A 123 -27.34 14.44 -12.70
C GLU A 123 -27.91 15.87 -12.72
N SER A 124 -27.64 16.69 -11.71
CA SER A 124 -28.18 18.07 -11.65
C SER A 124 -27.73 18.94 -12.82
N ASN A 125 -26.61 18.62 -13.47
CA ASN A 125 -26.15 19.26 -14.68
C ASN A 125 -25.85 18.21 -15.78
N PRO A 126 -26.72 18.04 -16.79
CA PRO A 126 -26.51 17.07 -17.86
C PRO A 126 -25.28 17.39 -18.74
N LEU A 127 -24.76 18.62 -18.69
CA LEU A 127 -23.55 19.03 -19.40
C LEU A 127 -22.27 18.80 -18.57
N LYS A 128 -22.41 18.58 -17.26
CA LYS A 128 -21.30 18.31 -16.33
C LYS A 128 -21.71 17.20 -15.38
N LEU A 129 -21.64 15.96 -15.87
CA LEU A 129 -21.82 14.79 -15.03
C LEU A 129 -20.66 14.72 -14.02
N GLU A 130 -20.94 15.17 -12.81
CA GLU A 130 -19.96 15.20 -11.73
C GLU A 130 -20.01 13.89 -10.94
N ALA A 131 -18.84 13.28 -10.93
CA ALA A 131 -18.44 12.12 -10.17
C ALA A 131 -18.17 12.47 -8.70
N SER A 132 -19.14 12.40 -7.80
CA SER A 132 -18.93 12.86 -6.41
C SER A 132 -18.78 11.74 -5.36
N THR A 133 -18.60 10.48 -5.77
CA THR A 133 -18.29 9.43 -4.78
C THR A 133 -17.02 9.74 -3.99
N THR A 134 -16.09 10.49 -4.59
CA THR A 134 -14.82 10.93 -4.02
C THR A 134 -14.85 12.36 -3.45
N SER A 135 -16.01 12.99 -3.25
CA SER A 135 -16.09 14.41 -2.85
C SER A 135 -15.55 14.74 -1.45
N TRP A 136 -15.57 13.79 -0.51
CA TRP A 136 -15.17 14.05 0.88
C TRP A 136 -13.67 13.88 1.11
N VAL A 137 -13.12 12.75 0.68
CA VAL A 137 -11.69 12.43 0.77
C VAL A 137 -11.29 11.74 -0.52
N GLY A 138 -11.20 12.50 -1.61
CA GLY A 138 -11.14 11.89 -2.94
C GLY A 138 -9.93 10.99 -3.17
N VAL A 139 -8.80 11.36 -2.59
CA VAL A 139 -7.57 10.57 -2.66
C VAL A 139 -7.71 9.18 -2.01
N SER A 140 -8.68 8.97 -1.13
CA SER A 140 -8.81 7.73 -0.34
C SER A 140 -9.60 6.59 -1.00
N TRP A 141 -10.00 6.73 -2.27
CA TRP A 141 -10.78 5.70 -2.97
C TRP A 141 -10.13 4.31 -2.90
N PHE A 142 -8.80 4.25 -2.88
CA PHE A 142 -8.04 2.99 -2.81
C PHE A 142 -8.35 2.17 -1.54
N LEU A 143 -8.71 2.80 -0.42
CA LEU A 143 -9.13 2.13 0.80
C LEU A 143 -10.40 1.29 0.59
N SER A 144 -11.29 1.77 -0.28
CA SER A 144 -12.51 1.03 -0.64
C SER A 144 -12.17 -0.29 -1.35
N ALA A 145 -11.21 -0.25 -2.27
CA ALA A 145 -10.74 -1.45 -2.97
C ALA A 145 -10.01 -2.41 -2.01
N LEU A 146 -9.14 -1.87 -1.13
CA LEU A 146 -8.43 -2.68 -0.14
C LEU A 146 -9.37 -3.41 0.82
N LEU A 147 -10.51 -2.82 1.18
CA LEU A 147 -11.51 -3.46 2.04
C LEU A 147 -11.98 -4.80 1.46
N LEU A 148 -12.23 -4.86 0.14
CA LEU A 148 -12.56 -6.10 -0.57
C LEU A 148 -11.36 -7.05 -0.56
N TYR A 149 -10.17 -6.52 -0.86
CA TYR A 149 -8.95 -7.33 -1.01
C TYR A 149 -8.55 -8.04 0.26
N TRP A 150 -8.76 -7.42 1.42
CA TRP A 150 -8.53 -8.08 2.69
C TRP A 150 -9.41 -9.31 2.86
N GLN A 151 -10.66 -9.31 2.39
CA GLN A 151 -11.58 -10.45 2.57
C GLN A 151 -11.08 -11.74 1.92
N PHE A 152 -10.36 -11.65 0.82
CA PHE A 152 -9.82 -12.82 0.12
C PHE A 152 -8.30 -13.01 0.30
N LEU A 153 -7.63 -12.12 1.04
CA LEU A 153 -6.18 -12.19 1.28
C LEU A 153 -5.75 -13.57 1.78
N ARG A 154 -6.43 -14.15 2.77
CA ARG A 154 -6.00 -15.41 3.37
C ARG A 154 -6.22 -16.62 2.48
N PRO A 155 -7.39 -16.81 1.84
CA PRO A 155 -7.52 -17.81 0.79
C PRO A 155 -6.42 -17.69 -0.26
N ALA A 156 -6.14 -16.46 -0.73
CA ALA A 156 -5.09 -16.21 -1.71
C ALA A 156 -3.69 -16.56 -1.19
N ALA A 157 -3.34 -16.16 0.04
CA ALA A 157 -2.06 -16.46 0.65
C ALA A 157 -1.87 -17.97 0.84
N ARG A 158 -2.87 -18.69 1.36
CA ARG A 158 -2.83 -20.16 1.53
C ARG A 158 -2.71 -20.89 0.20
N PHE A 159 -3.37 -20.40 -0.84
CA PHE A 159 -3.21 -20.93 -2.19
C PHE A 159 -1.77 -20.70 -2.70
N CYS A 160 -1.24 -19.49 -2.52
CA CYS A 160 0.12 -19.14 -2.96
C CYS A 160 1.22 -19.87 -2.16
N GLN A 161 1.00 -20.21 -0.88
CA GLN A 161 1.94 -21.02 -0.08
C GLN A 161 2.28 -22.36 -0.72
N ARG A 162 1.38 -22.92 -1.52
CA ARG A 162 1.58 -24.21 -2.20
C ARG A 162 2.32 -24.07 -3.53
N MET A 163 2.55 -22.84 -4.00
CA MET A 163 3.20 -22.63 -5.29
C MET A 163 4.70 -22.92 -5.20
N SER A 164 5.20 -23.62 -6.21
CA SER A 164 6.64 -23.68 -6.48
C SER A 164 7.13 -22.36 -7.07
N MET A 165 8.45 -22.14 -7.11
CA MET A 165 9.05 -20.94 -7.72
C MET A 165 8.58 -20.74 -9.16
N LYS A 166 8.58 -21.81 -9.97
CA LYS A 166 8.15 -21.76 -11.37
C LYS A 166 6.68 -21.33 -11.50
N LEU A 167 5.80 -21.90 -10.67
CA LEU A 167 4.38 -21.57 -10.69
C LEU A 167 4.11 -20.13 -10.19
N ALA A 168 4.86 -19.68 -9.18
CA ALA A 168 4.77 -18.30 -8.70
C ALA A 168 5.20 -17.29 -9.77
N LEU A 169 6.32 -17.53 -10.46
CA LEU A 169 6.77 -16.69 -11.57
C LEU A 169 5.81 -16.70 -12.76
N LEU A 170 5.26 -17.86 -13.11
CA LEU A 170 4.22 -17.95 -14.15
C LEU A 170 2.96 -17.19 -13.74
N SER A 171 2.57 -17.25 -12.46
CA SER A 171 1.42 -16.51 -11.94
C SER A 171 1.64 -15.00 -12.01
N LEU A 172 2.85 -14.51 -11.66
CA LEU A 172 3.20 -13.10 -11.84
C LEU A 172 3.14 -12.68 -13.31
N LEU A 173 3.60 -13.53 -14.23
CA LEU A 173 3.50 -13.27 -15.67
C LEU A 173 2.02 -13.17 -16.11
N CYS A 174 1.17 -14.12 -15.70
CA CYS A 174 -0.25 -14.10 -16.01
C CYS A 174 -0.96 -12.85 -15.44
N LEU A 175 -0.64 -12.47 -14.20
CA LEU A 175 -1.17 -11.27 -13.55
C LEU A 175 -0.68 -9.99 -14.24
N TRP A 176 0.55 -9.95 -14.75
CA TRP A 176 1.01 -8.84 -15.56
C TRP A 176 0.32 -8.79 -16.92
N LEU A 177 0.10 -9.93 -17.58
CA LEU A 177 -0.63 -9.99 -18.84
C LEU A 177 -2.11 -9.57 -18.71
N TRP A 178 -2.68 -9.62 -17.50
CA TRP A 178 -4.01 -9.07 -17.20
C TRP A 178 -4.11 -7.57 -17.51
N THR A 179 -2.99 -6.84 -17.54
CA THR A 179 -2.94 -5.43 -18.00
C THR A 179 -3.46 -5.27 -19.43
N ALA A 180 -3.23 -6.26 -20.30
CA ALA A 180 -3.74 -6.26 -21.66
C ALA A 180 -5.26 -6.42 -21.69
N VAL A 181 -5.85 -7.17 -20.74
CA VAL A 181 -7.30 -7.27 -20.58
C VAL A 181 -7.88 -5.92 -20.18
N MET A 182 -7.25 -5.24 -19.21
CA MET A 182 -7.68 -3.89 -18.80
C MET A 182 -7.56 -2.88 -19.92
N LEU A 183 -6.48 -2.91 -20.71
CA LEU A 183 -6.34 -2.09 -21.91
C LEU A 183 -7.41 -2.42 -22.96
N TYR A 184 -7.69 -3.70 -23.18
CA TYR A 184 -8.72 -4.10 -24.13
C TYR A 184 -10.10 -3.58 -23.72
N ILE A 185 -10.47 -3.74 -22.46
CA ILE A 185 -11.71 -3.17 -21.91
C ILE A 185 -11.67 -1.65 -22.08
N TRP A 186 -10.54 -1.01 -21.79
CA TRP A 186 -10.39 0.43 -21.94
C TRP A 186 -10.64 0.91 -23.38
N MET A 187 -10.14 0.19 -24.37
CA MET A 187 -10.25 0.58 -25.78
C MET A 187 -11.60 0.26 -26.42
N ASN A 188 -12.33 -0.75 -25.93
CA ASN A 188 -13.50 -1.29 -26.61
C ASN A 188 -14.83 -1.02 -25.90
N VAL A 189 -14.80 -0.67 -24.61
CA VAL A 189 -16.02 -0.48 -23.83
C VAL A 189 -16.47 0.98 -23.92
N HIS A 190 -17.28 1.26 -24.95
CA HIS A 190 -18.04 2.52 -25.09
C HIS A 190 -19.24 2.57 -24.13
N LEU A 191 -19.06 2.25 -22.85
CA LEU A 191 -20.16 2.25 -21.89
C LEU A 191 -20.77 3.65 -21.73
N VAL A 192 -22.01 3.65 -21.22
CA VAL A 192 -23.00 4.72 -21.09
C VAL A 192 -22.44 6.08 -20.60
N SER A 193 -21.29 6.10 -19.92
CA SER A 193 -20.50 7.31 -19.70
C SER A 193 -19.01 6.98 -19.50
N GLY A 194 -18.11 7.88 -19.94
CA GLY A 194 -16.67 7.77 -19.66
C GLY A 194 -16.36 7.73 -18.14
N TYR A 195 -17.29 8.16 -17.30
CA TYR A 195 -17.16 8.09 -15.86
C TYR A 195 -17.31 6.68 -15.29
N PHE A 196 -18.25 5.88 -15.79
CA PHE A 196 -18.39 4.49 -15.34
C PHE A 196 -17.08 3.71 -15.49
N MET A 197 -16.41 3.95 -16.62
CA MET A 197 -15.12 3.37 -16.94
C MET A 197 -14.02 3.81 -15.95
N MET A 198 -13.98 5.10 -15.59
CA MET A 198 -13.09 5.62 -14.56
C MET A 198 -13.34 4.94 -13.21
N VAL A 199 -14.59 4.85 -12.76
CA VAL A 199 -14.88 4.23 -11.45
C VAL A 199 -14.56 2.74 -11.47
N VAL A 200 -14.95 1.98 -12.49
CA VAL A 200 -14.79 0.53 -12.47
C VAL A 200 -13.34 0.10 -12.73
N LEU A 201 -12.66 0.74 -13.68
CA LEU A 201 -11.32 0.34 -14.10
C LEU A 201 -10.22 1.13 -13.39
N HIS A 202 -10.40 2.43 -13.19
CA HIS A 202 -9.36 3.29 -12.63
C HIS A 202 -9.43 3.42 -11.11
N GLU A 203 -10.61 3.40 -10.48
CA GLU A 203 -10.73 3.53 -9.02
C GLU A 203 -11.26 2.26 -8.34
N GLY A 204 -11.81 1.35 -9.14
CA GLY A 204 -12.63 0.26 -8.66
C GLY A 204 -11.81 -0.94 -8.19
N PRO A 205 -12.43 -1.84 -7.40
CA PRO A 205 -11.76 -3.07 -6.97
C PRO A 205 -11.39 -4.02 -8.12
N LEU A 206 -12.00 -3.88 -9.30
CA LEU A 206 -11.65 -4.72 -10.45
C LEU A 206 -10.32 -4.28 -11.10
N GLY A 207 -10.01 -2.99 -11.04
CA GLY A 207 -8.82 -2.40 -11.66
C GLY A 207 -7.50 -2.78 -10.99
N TYR A 208 -7.50 -3.17 -9.71
CA TYR A 208 -6.26 -3.45 -8.96
C TYR A 208 -6.20 -4.81 -8.31
N VAL A 209 -7.19 -5.69 -8.53
CA VAL A 209 -7.16 -7.03 -7.94
C VAL A 209 -5.92 -7.81 -8.38
N HIS A 210 -5.51 -7.69 -9.66
CA HIS A 210 -4.31 -8.35 -10.16
C HIS A 210 -3.02 -7.74 -9.62
N VAL A 211 -3.00 -6.42 -9.38
CA VAL A 211 -1.87 -5.71 -8.74
C VAL A 211 -1.70 -6.19 -7.29
N PHE A 212 -2.79 -6.24 -6.53
CA PHE A 212 -2.78 -6.75 -5.16
C PHE A 212 -2.37 -8.22 -5.10
N LEU A 213 -2.95 -9.08 -5.96
CA LEU A 213 -2.58 -10.50 -6.03
C LEU A 213 -1.13 -10.70 -6.47
N SER A 214 -0.59 -9.82 -7.31
CA SER A 214 0.85 -9.85 -7.65
C SER A 214 1.71 -9.66 -6.40
N GLY A 215 1.26 -8.83 -5.45
CA GLY A 215 1.92 -8.67 -4.15
C GLY A 215 1.88 -9.96 -3.34
N VAL A 216 0.72 -10.61 -3.28
CA VAL A 216 0.54 -11.91 -2.59
C VAL A 216 1.47 -12.99 -3.16
N VAL A 217 1.56 -13.08 -4.49
CA VAL A 217 2.45 -14.04 -5.16
C VAL A 217 3.92 -13.64 -4.98
N LEU A 218 4.25 -12.35 -5.00
CA LEU A 218 5.61 -11.87 -4.76
C LEU A 218 6.09 -12.18 -3.35
N ALA A 219 5.21 -12.17 -2.34
CA ALA A 219 5.52 -12.61 -0.99
C ALA A 219 5.97 -14.08 -0.97
N ARG A 220 5.32 -14.94 -1.75
CA ARG A 220 5.74 -16.34 -1.91
C ARG A 220 7.10 -16.45 -2.58
N VAL A 221 7.35 -15.68 -3.65
CA VAL A 221 8.66 -15.63 -4.31
C VAL A 221 9.75 -15.22 -3.31
N PHE A 222 9.50 -14.18 -2.52
CA PHE A 222 10.43 -13.73 -1.48
C PHE A 222 10.72 -14.83 -0.45
N LEU A 223 9.70 -15.54 0.04
CA LEU A 223 9.89 -16.64 0.98
C LEU A 223 10.75 -17.77 0.40
N LEU A 224 10.48 -18.16 -0.84
CA LEU A 224 11.25 -19.20 -1.52
C LEU A 224 12.71 -18.79 -1.81
N LEU A 225 13.00 -17.49 -1.86
CA LEU A 225 14.36 -16.98 -2.03
C LEU A 225 15.13 -16.94 -0.71
N VAL A 226 14.48 -16.50 0.36
CA VAL A 226 15.16 -16.12 1.62
C VAL A 226 15.12 -17.22 2.68
N TYR A 227 14.06 -18.01 2.71
CA TYR A 227 13.81 -18.99 3.77
C TYR A 227 13.94 -20.44 3.29
N MET A 228 14.17 -21.32 4.25
CA MET A 228 14.08 -22.77 4.12
C MET A 228 13.25 -23.33 5.27
N ASP A 229 12.76 -24.55 5.09
CA ASP A 229 12.18 -25.32 6.17
C ASP A 229 13.27 -25.69 7.19
N ALA A 230 13.02 -25.40 8.47
CA ALA A 230 14.00 -25.59 9.53
C ALA A 230 14.38 -27.05 9.77
N HIS A 231 13.48 -27.98 9.46
CA HIS A 231 13.65 -29.41 9.69
C HIS A 231 14.24 -30.11 8.47
N THR A 232 13.73 -29.82 7.27
CA THR A 232 14.17 -30.50 6.05
C THR A 232 15.33 -29.79 5.36
N GLY A 233 15.52 -28.49 5.59
CA GLY A 233 16.46 -27.66 4.85
C GLY A 233 16.05 -27.37 3.40
N GLU A 234 14.86 -27.84 2.99
CA GLU A 234 14.32 -27.64 1.64
C GLU A 234 13.58 -26.30 1.50
N ALA A 235 13.11 -26.00 0.29
CA ALA A 235 12.28 -24.83 0.06
C ALA A 235 10.97 -24.93 0.88
N PRO A 236 10.51 -23.86 1.55
CA PRO A 236 9.32 -23.93 2.38
C PRO A 236 8.09 -24.34 1.57
N ASP A 237 7.24 -25.19 2.10
CA ASP A 237 5.98 -25.60 1.49
C ASP A 237 4.78 -25.25 2.39
N ALA A 238 3.61 -25.81 2.08
CA ALA A 238 2.41 -25.58 2.89
C ALA A 238 2.41 -26.39 4.19
N ASP A 239 3.28 -27.39 4.31
CA ASP A 239 3.44 -28.27 5.45
C ASP A 239 4.49 -27.77 6.45
N THR A 240 5.44 -26.94 5.99
CA THR A 240 6.45 -26.26 6.83
C THR A 240 5.89 -25.66 8.11
N GLU A 241 6.42 -26.13 9.24
CA GLU A 241 6.04 -25.66 10.58
C GLU A 241 6.90 -24.49 11.07
N ARG A 242 8.20 -24.53 10.73
CA ARG A 242 9.19 -23.56 11.17
C ARG A 242 10.07 -23.14 10.00
N LEU A 243 10.17 -21.84 9.79
CA LEU A 243 11.07 -21.24 8.81
C LEU A 243 12.41 -20.91 9.46
N THR A 244 13.50 -21.15 8.76
CA THR A 244 14.82 -20.61 9.08
C THR A 244 15.32 -19.80 7.89
N LEU A 245 16.07 -18.75 8.20
CA LEU A 245 16.79 -18.02 7.16
C LEU A 245 17.84 -18.95 6.56
N ARG A 246 18.01 -18.87 5.24
CA ARG A 246 19.15 -19.51 4.59
C ARG A 246 20.42 -18.89 5.19
N SER A 247 21.14 -19.70 5.98
CA SER A 247 22.22 -19.30 6.89
C SER A 247 23.41 -18.60 6.22
N ASP A 248 23.50 -18.70 4.90
CA ASP A 248 24.59 -18.13 4.13
C ASP A 248 24.09 -17.06 3.17
N ARG A 249 23.79 -15.88 3.71
CA ARG A 249 23.41 -14.71 2.91
C ARG A 249 24.55 -14.30 1.96
N ASP A 250 25.79 -14.50 2.39
CA ASP A 250 27.00 -14.21 1.59
C ASP A 250 27.19 -15.24 0.46
N GLN A 251 26.82 -16.51 0.67
CA GLN A 251 26.75 -17.52 -0.40
C GLN A 251 25.44 -17.54 -1.18
N MET A 252 24.43 -16.75 -0.79
CA MET A 252 23.21 -16.61 -1.58
C MET A 252 23.63 -15.92 -2.88
N GLN A 253 23.90 -16.72 -3.91
CA GLN A 253 24.27 -16.25 -5.25
C GLN A 253 23.04 -15.63 -5.90
N LEU A 254 22.65 -14.46 -5.39
CA LEU A 254 21.60 -13.65 -5.96
C LEU A 254 22.06 -13.22 -7.36
N PRO A 255 21.22 -13.45 -8.38
CA PRO A 255 21.43 -12.87 -9.70
C PRO A 255 21.79 -11.39 -9.60
N PHE A 256 22.65 -10.93 -10.51
CA PHE A 256 23.12 -9.55 -10.56
C PHE A 256 21.97 -8.52 -10.48
N ILE A 257 20.83 -8.83 -11.10
CA ILE A 257 19.64 -7.97 -11.09
C ILE A 257 19.10 -7.69 -9.68
N PHE A 258 19.27 -8.58 -8.69
CA PHE A 258 18.81 -8.32 -7.31
C PHE A 258 19.81 -7.51 -6.49
N LYS A 259 21.09 -7.45 -6.91
CA LYS A 259 22.10 -6.61 -6.23
C LYS A 259 21.87 -5.13 -6.49
N PHE A 260 21.33 -4.79 -7.66
CA PHE A 260 21.07 -3.41 -8.09
C PHE A 260 19.60 -3.16 -8.43
N GLY A 261 18.69 -4.05 -8.03
CA GLY A 261 17.33 -4.04 -8.56
C GLY A 261 16.51 -2.83 -8.13
N THR A 262 16.76 -2.29 -6.93
CA THR A 262 16.14 -1.04 -6.48
C THR A 262 16.60 0.14 -7.34
N SER A 263 17.90 0.26 -7.59
CA SER A 263 18.51 1.29 -8.42
C SER A 263 18.08 1.18 -9.88
N ILE A 264 18.12 -0.02 -10.46
CA ILE A 264 17.63 -0.30 -11.82
C ILE A 264 16.18 0.13 -11.92
N ALA A 265 15.35 -0.26 -10.95
CA ALA A 265 13.93 0.08 -11.00
C ALA A 265 13.68 1.57 -10.96
N LEU A 266 14.28 2.30 -10.02
CA LEU A 266 14.14 3.75 -9.91
C LEU A 266 14.67 4.47 -11.16
N VAL A 267 15.81 4.04 -11.71
CA VAL A 267 16.35 4.60 -12.97
C VAL A 267 15.40 4.37 -14.13
N CYS A 268 14.72 3.22 -14.21
CA CYS A 268 13.71 2.96 -15.23
C CYS A 268 12.45 3.84 -15.08
N TYR A 269 12.13 4.31 -13.86
CA TYR A 269 11.04 5.26 -13.63
C TYR A 269 11.40 6.69 -14.07
N LEU A 270 12.68 7.08 -13.98
CA LEU A 270 13.11 8.44 -14.27
C LEU A 270 12.61 8.93 -15.64
N PRO A 271 12.83 8.22 -16.77
CA PRO A 271 12.38 8.65 -18.09
C PRO A 271 10.90 9.06 -18.18
N LEU A 272 10.01 8.45 -17.37
CA LEU A 272 8.59 8.76 -17.40
C LEU A 272 8.33 10.24 -17.06
N PHE A 273 9.08 10.85 -16.14
CA PHE A 273 8.92 12.26 -15.77
C PHE A 273 9.20 13.25 -16.91
N TRP A 274 9.83 12.82 -18.01
CA TRP A 274 10.05 13.67 -19.19
C TRP A 274 9.06 13.40 -20.33
N ILE A 275 8.19 12.41 -20.19
CA ILE A 275 7.18 12.07 -21.20
C ILE A 275 5.88 12.79 -20.82
N PRO A 276 5.45 13.85 -21.54
CA PRO A 276 4.16 14.46 -21.28
C PRO A 276 3.05 13.44 -21.58
N VAL A 277 2.14 13.25 -20.63
CA VAL A 277 1.04 12.33 -20.77
C VAL A 277 -0.27 13.03 -20.40
N ARG A 278 -1.36 12.63 -21.05
CA ARG A 278 -2.71 13.11 -20.74
C ARG A 278 -3.44 12.06 -19.92
N TYR A 279 -4.42 12.50 -19.13
CA TYR A 279 -5.20 11.61 -18.28
C TYR A 279 -5.97 10.53 -19.07
N ASP A 280 -6.43 10.88 -20.28
CA ASP A 280 -7.13 10.00 -21.21
C ASP A 280 -6.19 9.13 -22.08
N SER A 281 -4.87 9.23 -21.89
CA SER A 281 -3.90 8.50 -22.71
C SER A 281 -3.96 6.99 -22.42
N PRO A 282 -4.06 6.13 -23.46
CA PRO A 282 -3.93 4.69 -23.29
C PRO A 282 -2.62 4.28 -22.63
N VAL A 283 -1.54 5.04 -22.83
CA VAL A 283 -0.24 4.77 -22.19
C VAL A 283 -0.35 4.93 -20.68
N LEU A 284 -0.95 6.03 -20.21
CA LEU A 284 -1.16 6.23 -18.78
C LEU A 284 -2.09 5.15 -18.23
N ALA A 285 -3.18 4.83 -18.93
CA ALA A 285 -4.10 3.78 -18.52
C ALA A 285 -3.39 2.43 -18.36
N VAL A 286 -2.54 2.01 -19.30
CA VAL A 286 -1.74 0.78 -19.18
C VAL A 286 -0.80 0.85 -18.00
N CYS A 287 -0.02 1.93 -17.90
CA CYS A 287 0.94 2.09 -16.81
C CYS A 287 0.27 2.15 -15.43
N HIS A 288 -0.93 2.72 -15.36
CA HIS A 288 -1.75 2.88 -14.15
C HIS A 288 -2.50 1.58 -13.75
N ASN A 289 -2.72 0.66 -14.70
CA ASN A 289 -3.43 -0.60 -14.49
C ASN A 289 -2.51 -1.84 -14.52
N GLY A 290 -1.26 -1.68 -14.11
CA GLY A 290 -0.32 -2.78 -13.88
C GLY A 290 0.79 -2.90 -14.92
N GLY A 291 0.83 -2.05 -15.96
CA GLY A 291 1.82 -2.15 -17.03
C GLY A 291 3.26 -2.12 -16.52
N LEU A 292 3.50 -1.44 -15.39
CA LEU A 292 4.79 -1.31 -14.71
C LEU A 292 5.01 -2.34 -13.59
N LEU A 293 4.13 -3.34 -13.45
CA LEU A 293 4.20 -4.38 -12.40
C LEU A 293 5.56 -5.08 -12.31
N PRO A 294 6.22 -5.52 -13.40
CA PRO A 294 7.52 -6.18 -13.29
C PRO A 294 8.56 -5.30 -12.61
N MET A 295 8.53 -3.99 -12.88
CA MET A 295 9.43 -3.03 -12.28
C MET A 295 9.09 -2.75 -10.82
N MET A 296 7.81 -2.64 -10.48
CA MET A 296 7.36 -2.51 -9.08
C MET A 296 7.69 -3.76 -8.25
N CYS A 297 7.53 -4.96 -8.82
CA CYS A 297 7.90 -6.21 -8.19
C CYS A 297 9.41 -6.29 -7.93
N LEU A 298 10.23 -5.89 -8.90
CA LEU A 298 11.69 -5.82 -8.73
C LEU A 298 12.07 -4.83 -7.62
N LEU A 299 11.49 -3.62 -7.66
CA LEU A 299 11.70 -2.58 -6.66
C LEU A 299 11.34 -3.07 -5.25
N LEU A 300 10.15 -3.64 -5.11
CA LEU A 300 9.62 -4.09 -3.82
C LEU A 300 10.43 -5.27 -3.27
N LEU A 301 10.78 -6.25 -4.11
CA LEU A 301 11.58 -7.40 -3.73
C LEU A 301 12.99 -6.98 -3.29
N CYS A 302 13.66 -6.11 -4.05
CA CYS A 302 15.03 -5.68 -3.75
C CYS A 302 15.09 -4.74 -2.53
N CYS A 303 14.09 -3.88 -2.33
CA CYS A 303 13.97 -3.15 -1.08
C CYS A 303 13.77 -4.10 0.11
N SER A 304 12.96 -5.16 -0.03
CA SER A 304 12.77 -6.15 1.04
C SER A 304 14.03 -6.97 1.33
N LEU A 305 14.90 -7.17 0.34
CA LEU A 305 16.18 -7.84 0.49
C LEU A 305 17.29 -6.94 1.05
N GLU A 306 17.11 -5.62 1.02
CA GLU A 306 18.09 -4.60 1.45
C GLU A 306 19.50 -4.82 0.87
N THR A 307 19.59 -5.31 -0.37
CA THR A 307 20.86 -5.65 -1.05
C THR A 307 21.49 -4.48 -1.79
N ASP A 308 20.73 -3.40 -2.02
CA ASP A 308 21.12 -2.22 -2.81
C ASP A 308 21.46 -1.03 -1.89
N LEU A 309 22.36 -0.15 -2.34
CA LEU A 309 22.68 1.11 -1.66
C LEU A 309 21.44 1.99 -1.50
N LEU A 310 20.61 2.11 -2.55
CA LEU A 310 19.38 2.91 -2.45
C LEU A 310 18.36 2.28 -1.50
N ALA A 311 18.28 0.95 -1.45
CA ALA A 311 17.44 0.26 -0.45
C ALA A 311 17.93 0.57 0.97
N SER A 312 19.25 0.59 1.18
CA SER A 312 19.85 0.98 2.47
C SER A 312 19.53 2.43 2.84
N CYS A 313 19.53 3.35 1.87
CA CYS A 313 19.09 4.74 2.09
C CYS A 313 17.61 4.83 2.46
N LEU A 314 16.75 4.05 1.80
CA LEU A 314 15.32 3.96 2.12
C LEU A 314 15.07 3.31 3.49
N GLY A 315 15.99 2.48 3.98
CA GLY A 315 15.96 1.90 5.33
C GLY A 315 16.55 2.79 6.42
N SER A 316 16.99 4.01 6.08
CA SER A 316 17.58 4.94 7.05
C SER A 316 16.55 5.42 8.09
N ALA A 317 17.03 5.84 9.27
CA ALA A 317 16.15 6.33 10.34
C ALA A 317 15.21 7.49 9.91
N PRO A 318 15.67 8.50 9.14
CA PRO A 318 14.78 9.53 8.61
C PRO A 318 13.68 8.95 7.71
N ALA A 319 14.05 8.01 6.81
CA ALA A 319 13.10 7.38 5.91
C ALA A 319 12.03 6.56 6.66
N LYS A 320 12.38 5.91 7.78
CA LYS A 320 11.40 5.25 8.68
C LYS A 320 10.44 6.23 9.36
N VAL A 321 10.91 7.42 9.74
CA VAL A 321 10.04 8.46 10.30
C VAL A 321 9.06 8.95 9.24
N LEU A 322 9.57 9.23 8.04
CA LEU A 322 8.77 9.68 6.90
C LEU A 322 7.76 8.59 6.47
N GLY A 323 8.17 7.32 6.47
CA GLY A 323 7.31 6.17 6.21
C GLY A 323 6.14 6.10 7.19
N ARG A 324 6.36 6.35 8.48
CA ARG A 324 5.30 6.36 9.50
C ARG A 324 4.22 7.39 9.23
N ILE A 325 4.57 8.59 8.78
CA ILE A 325 3.59 9.67 8.50
C ILE A 325 2.98 9.59 7.09
N SER A 326 3.46 8.68 6.23
CA SER A 326 3.12 8.65 4.80
C SER A 326 1.62 8.48 4.53
N TYR A 327 0.93 7.67 5.35
CA TYR A 327 -0.52 7.48 5.24
C TYR A 327 -1.30 8.75 5.61
N CYS A 328 -0.97 9.37 6.76
CA CYS A 328 -1.58 10.63 7.19
C CYS A 328 -1.33 11.75 6.16
N GLN A 329 -0.11 11.86 5.63
CA GLN A 329 0.23 12.76 4.53
C GLN A 329 -0.65 12.51 3.30
N TYR A 330 -0.78 11.25 2.91
CA TYR A 330 -1.52 10.89 1.71
C TYR A 330 -3.00 11.28 1.80
N ILE A 331 -3.67 11.05 2.93
CA ILE A 331 -5.10 11.35 3.05
C ILE A 331 -5.39 12.83 3.30
N ILE A 332 -4.52 13.55 4.01
CA ILE A 332 -4.76 14.96 4.37
C ILE A 332 -4.35 15.95 3.27
N GLN A 333 -3.61 15.51 2.25
CA GLN A 333 -3.06 16.36 1.20
C GLN A 333 -4.08 17.30 0.55
N GLY A 334 -5.31 16.83 0.31
CA GLY A 334 -6.35 17.61 -0.35
C GLY A 334 -6.81 18.78 0.51
N ASN A 335 -6.93 18.56 1.82
CA ASN A 335 -7.30 19.60 2.78
C ASN A 335 -6.19 20.64 2.93
N VAL A 336 -4.92 20.23 2.96
CA VAL A 336 -3.78 21.16 3.01
C VAL A 336 -3.66 21.95 1.72
N TRP A 337 -3.90 21.30 0.58
CA TRP A 337 -3.94 21.95 -0.73
C TRP A 337 -5.00 23.05 -0.78
N LEU A 338 -6.23 22.76 -0.33
CA LEU A 338 -7.32 23.73 -0.28
C LEU A 338 -6.99 24.96 0.58
N LEU A 339 -6.30 24.79 1.70
CA LEU A 339 -5.83 25.92 2.53
C LEU A 339 -4.84 26.83 1.79
N MET A 340 -4.07 26.26 0.85
CA MET A 340 -3.02 26.96 0.12
C MET A 340 -3.38 27.25 -1.33
N LEU A 341 -4.59 26.89 -1.78
CA LEU A 341 -4.98 26.86 -3.19
C LEU A 341 -4.72 28.19 -3.88
N GLN A 342 -5.17 29.29 -3.27
CA GLN A 342 -4.99 30.63 -3.83
C GLN A 342 -3.50 30.96 -4.07
N HIS A 343 -2.66 30.70 -3.07
CA HIS A 343 -1.22 30.96 -3.14
C HIS A 343 -0.53 30.08 -4.19
N LEU A 344 -0.92 28.81 -4.29
CA LEU A 344 -0.36 27.84 -5.24
C LEU A 344 -0.78 28.14 -6.69
N GLN A 345 -1.99 28.66 -6.90
CA GLN A 345 -2.44 29.12 -8.22
C GLN A 345 -1.70 30.38 -8.69
N GLU A 346 -1.40 31.31 -7.78
CA GLU A 346 -0.68 32.54 -8.13
C GLU A 346 0.81 32.29 -8.38
N ASN A 347 1.49 31.51 -7.54
CA ASN A 347 2.95 31.30 -7.61
C ASN A 347 3.38 29.89 -7.18
N PHE A 348 3.00 28.87 -7.96
CA PHE A 348 3.22 27.45 -7.64
C PHE A 348 4.63 27.11 -7.13
N TRP A 349 5.68 27.46 -7.88
CA TRP A 349 7.05 27.09 -7.51
C TRP A 349 7.56 27.74 -6.23
N MET A 350 7.04 28.93 -5.90
CA MET A 350 7.40 29.63 -4.66
C MET A 350 6.71 28.98 -3.45
N PHE A 351 5.45 28.56 -3.61
CA PHE A 351 4.65 28.01 -2.52
C PHE A 351 4.71 26.49 -2.39
N LEU A 352 5.22 25.76 -3.38
CA LEU A 352 5.37 24.30 -3.32
C LEU A 352 6.19 23.83 -2.11
N PRO A 353 7.37 24.41 -1.78
CA PRO A 353 8.10 24.02 -0.58
C PRO A 353 7.31 24.28 0.72
N VAL A 354 6.59 25.41 0.78
CA VAL A 354 5.75 25.77 1.94
C VAL A 354 4.61 24.76 2.11
N PHE A 355 3.96 24.38 1.00
CA PHE A 355 2.95 23.32 0.98
C PHE A 355 3.48 21.99 1.49
N LEU A 356 4.64 21.54 1.00
CA LEU A 356 5.23 20.27 1.42
C LEU A 356 5.63 20.27 2.91
N VAL A 357 6.17 21.38 3.42
CA VAL A 357 6.50 21.53 4.85
C VAL A 357 5.24 21.51 5.70
N LEU A 358 4.22 22.29 5.33
CA LEU A 358 2.95 22.34 6.05
C LEU A 358 2.26 20.97 6.06
N LEU A 359 2.25 20.29 4.92
CA LEU A 359 1.71 18.95 4.78
C LEU A 359 2.43 17.96 5.70
N GLY A 360 3.77 17.99 5.72
CA GLY A 360 4.57 17.12 6.60
C GLY A 360 4.31 17.37 8.08
N ILE A 361 4.19 18.64 8.51
CA ILE A 361 3.88 19.01 9.89
C ILE A 361 2.48 18.50 10.29
N ILE A 362 1.46 18.77 9.47
CA ILE A 362 0.09 18.35 9.75
C ILE A 362 0.00 16.81 9.79
N ALA A 363 0.62 16.12 8.83
CA ALA A 363 0.67 14.66 8.80
C ALA A 363 1.35 14.06 10.03
N TYR A 364 2.43 14.68 10.50
CA TYR A 364 3.13 14.25 11.72
C TYR A 364 2.27 14.41 12.98
N VAL A 365 1.65 15.59 13.15
CA VAL A 365 0.75 15.84 14.28
C VAL A 365 -0.44 14.87 14.26
N MET A 366 -1.00 14.63 13.08
CA MET A 366 -2.10 13.69 12.86
C MET A 366 -1.70 12.25 13.26
N GLU A 367 -0.56 11.76 12.79
CA GLU A 367 -0.04 10.43 13.15
C GLU A 367 0.19 10.30 14.65
N TRP A 368 0.74 11.34 15.28
CA TRP A 368 0.95 11.36 16.73
C TRP A 368 -0.36 11.26 17.52
N LEU A 369 -1.37 12.07 17.16
CA LEU A 369 -2.70 12.04 17.79
C LEU A 369 -3.37 10.67 17.60
N VAL A 370 -3.32 10.13 16.40
CA VAL A 370 -3.93 8.85 16.06
C VAL A 370 -3.26 7.70 16.78
N SER A 371 -1.93 7.68 16.83
CA SER A 371 -1.18 6.64 17.53
C SER A 371 -1.56 6.60 19.00
N ALA A 372 -1.68 7.76 19.66
CA ALA A 372 -2.12 7.85 21.04
C ALA A 372 -3.53 7.26 21.26
N VAL A 373 -4.46 7.53 20.33
CA VAL A 373 -5.83 6.97 20.37
C VAL A 373 -5.82 5.46 20.15
N VAL A 374 -5.05 4.98 19.16
CA VAL A 374 -4.95 3.55 18.85
C VAL A 374 -4.34 2.78 20.01
N ASP A 375 -3.27 3.29 20.61
CA ASP A 375 -2.63 2.69 21.78
C ASP A 375 -3.60 2.60 22.95
N TRP A 376 -4.36 3.67 23.20
CA TRP A 376 -5.42 3.68 24.21
C TRP A 376 -6.52 2.63 23.91
N MET A 377 -6.96 2.51 22.66
CA MET A 377 -7.96 1.51 22.24
C MET A 377 -7.47 0.06 22.34
N LEU A 378 -6.16 -0.16 22.24
CA LEU A 378 -5.53 -1.48 22.34
C LEU A 378 -5.19 -1.85 23.78
N HIS A 379 -4.97 -0.86 24.65
CA HIS A 379 -4.68 -1.06 26.06
C HIS A 379 -5.91 -1.30 26.95
N ASP A 380 -7.12 -1.46 26.39
CA ASP A 380 -8.35 -1.78 27.13
C ASP A 380 -8.15 -3.04 28.02
N PRO A 381 -7.96 -2.86 29.35
CA PRO A 381 -7.54 -3.94 30.25
C PRO A 381 -8.62 -5.02 30.41
N LEU A 382 -9.86 -4.71 30.02
CA LEU A 382 -11.00 -5.62 30.09
C LEU A 382 -11.00 -6.69 28.98
N LYS A 383 -10.10 -6.59 28.00
CA LYS A 383 -10.03 -7.52 26.83
C LYS A 383 -8.72 -8.27 26.70
N GLN A 384 -7.80 -8.14 27.67
CA GLN A 384 -6.67 -9.05 27.69
C GLN A 384 -7.20 -10.45 28.00
N PRO A 385 -7.08 -11.44 27.08
CA PRO A 385 -7.28 -12.82 27.48
C PRO A 385 -6.35 -13.07 28.66
N ALA A 386 -6.87 -13.73 29.71
CA ALA A 386 -6.06 -14.12 30.86
C ALA A 386 -4.70 -14.62 30.35
N PRO A 387 -3.57 -14.09 30.84
CA PRO A 387 -2.26 -14.42 30.32
C PRO A 387 -2.17 -15.93 30.25
N LEU A 388 -1.98 -16.45 29.03
CA LEU A 388 -1.73 -17.86 28.84
C LEU A 388 -0.43 -18.10 29.59
N VAL A 389 -0.53 -18.67 30.80
CA VAL A 389 0.61 -19.06 31.62
C VAL A 389 1.31 -20.16 30.85
N LEU A 390 2.16 -19.76 29.91
CA LEU A 390 3.17 -20.62 29.35
C LEU A 390 4.12 -20.87 30.51
N SER A 391 4.09 -22.09 31.03
CA SER A 391 5.03 -22.54 32.05
C SER A 391 6.44 -22.19 31.59
N GLU A 392 7.07 -21.25 32.29
CA GLU A 392 8.44 -20.82 32.05
C GLU A 392 9.37 -22.04 32.12
N SER A 393 9.89 -22.48 30.98
CA SER A 393 11.25 -22.99 30.98
C SER A 393 12.16 -21.78 31.05
N THR A 394 12.76 -21.59 32.21
CA THR A 394 13.75 -20.56 32.54
C THR A 394 14.83 -20.45 31.47
N ASP A 395 14.74 -19.43 30.62
CA ASP A 395 15.85 -18.76 29.96
C ASP A 395 15.43 -17.30 29.70
N GLU A 396 15.66 -16.46 30.72
CA GLU A 396 15.39 -15.02 30.70
C GLU A 396 16.36 -14.30 29.74
N SER A 397 15.97 -14.02 28.48
CA SER A 397 16.66 -12.98 27.69
C SER A 397 15.93 -12.34 26.47
N SER A 398 14.59 -12.40 26.29
CA SER A 398 13.99 -11.84 25.06
C SER A 398 12.56 -11.25 25.13
N SER A 399 12.23 -10.46 26.15
CA SER A 399 10.90 -9.81 26.26
C SER A 399 10.69 -8.57 25.34
N GLU A 400 11.71 -8.10 24.60
CA GLU A 400 11.56 -7.02 23.61
C GLU A 400 11.01 -7.49 22.25
N GLU A 401 11.00 -8.79 21.97
CA GLU A 401 10.75 -9.31 20.62
C GLU A 401 9.26 -9.34 20.22
N LEU A 402 8.35 -9.44 21.20
CA LEU A 402 6.90 -9.54 20.93
C LEU A 402 6.28 -8.23 20.41
N ARG A 403 6.92 -7.07 20.64
CA ARG A 403 6.46 -5.77 20.11
C ARG A 403 6.75 -5.61 18.61
N SER A 404 7.67 -6.38 18.02
CA SER A 404 8.08 -6.19 16.61
C SER A 404 7.02 -6.65 15.60
N THR A 405 6.22 -7.66 15.96
CA THR A 405 5.17 -8.17 15.05
C THR A 405 4.00 -7.21 14.88
N THR A 406 3.74 -6.32 15.84
CA THR A 406 2.73 -5.25 15.73
C THR A 406 3.13 -4.17 14.73
N ASP A 407 4.43 -3.92 14.54
CA ASP A 407 4.94 -2.90 13.61
C ASP A 407 4.81 -3.32 12.14
N LEU A 408 4.89 -4.62 11.82
CA LEU A 408 4.66 -5.13 10.45
C LEU A 408 3.25 -4.83 9.91
N TRP A 409 2.28 -4.60 10.79
CA TRP A 409 0.92 -4.20 10.41
C TRP A 409 0.83 -2.75 9.96
N VAL A 410 1.81 -1.93 10.33
CA VAL A 410 1.91 -0.52 9.95
C VAL A 410 2.38 -0.35 8.52
N CYS A 411 3.23 -1.25 8.01
CA CYS A 411 3.89 -1.08 6.70
C CYS A 411 2.97 -1.37 5.51
N GLY A 412 1.87 -2.11 5.71
CA GLY A 412 0.96 -2.52 4.63
C GLY A 412 -0.18 -1.54 4.30
N LEU A 413 -0.13 -0.30 4.80
CA LEU A 413 -1.10 0.79 4.54
C LEU A 413 -0.42 2.15 4.48
#